data_AF-B0BE25-F1
#
_entry.id   AF-B0BE25-F1
#
_cell.length_a   1.000
_cell.length_b   1.000
_cell.length_c   1.000
_cell.angle_alpha   90.00
_cell.angle_beta   90.00
_cell.angle_gamma   90.00
#
_symmetry.space_group_name_H-M   'P 1'
#
loop_
_entity.id
_entity.type
_entity.pdbx_description
1 polymer ?
#
loop_
_entity_poly.entity_id
_entity_poly.type
_entity_poly.pdbx_seq_one_letter_code
_entity_poly.pdbx_strand_id
1 'polypeptide(L)'
;AVPLSRSEKCIVGTGLERQTALDSRVSVIAEREGKIISSDSHKILLSSSGKTISIPLVAHRRSNKNTCMHQKPRVPRGKSIKKGQILAEGAATVGGELALGKNVLVAYMPWEGYNFEDAVLISERLVYEDIYTSFHIRKYEIQTDTTSQGSAEKITKQIPHLEEHLLRNLDRNGIV
;
A
#
# COMPACT_ATOMS: atom_id res chain seq x y z
N ALA A 1 -10.89 -7.18 -4.29
CA ALA A 1 -10.81 -6.08 -3.31
C ALA A 1 -9.57 -5.23 -3.57
N VAL A 2 -9.62 -3.93 -3.24
CA VAL A 2 -8.48 -3.02 -3.30
C VAL A 2 -7.91 -2.87 -1.89
N PRO A 3 -6.58 -2.88 -1.68
CA PRO A 3 -6.01 -2.68 -0.36
C PRO A 3 -6.36 -1.29 0.21
N LEU A 4 -6.98 -1.28 1.38
CA LEU A 4 -7.32 -0.05 2.10
C LEU A 4 -6.11 0.50 2.86
N SER A 5 -6.10 1.82 3.06
CA SER A 5 -5.13 2.52 3.91
C SER A 5 -5.09 1.91 5.33
N ARG A 6 -6.28 1.58 5.85
CA ARG A 6 -6.50 0.94 7.14
C ARG A 6 -7.40 -0.27 6.95
N SER A 7 -6.84 -1.47 6.81
CA SER A 7 -7.63 -2.70 6.74
C SER A 7 -8.07 -3.17 8.13
N GLU A 8 -9.03 -4.09 8.19
CA GLU A 8 -9.49 -4.72 9.43
C GLU A 8 -9.80 -6.20 9.20
N LYS A 9 -9.55 -7.03 10.20
CA LYS A 9 -9.94 -8.46 10.18
C LYS A 9 -11.46 -8.55 10.15
N CYS A 10 -12.02 -9.48 9.39
CA CYS A 10 -13.46 -9.73 9.40
C CYS A 10 -13.91 -10.19 10.80
N ILE A 11 -15.07 -9.72 11.27
CA ILE A 11 -15.68 -10.20 12.52
C ILE A 11 -16.11 -11.67 12.38
N VAL A 12 -16.58 -12.06 11.20
CA VAL A 12 -16.95 -13.44 10.85
C VAL A 12 -16.05 -13.90 9.72
N GLY A 13 -15.21 -14.90 10.00
CA GLY A 13 -14.26 -15.49 9.05
C GLY A 13 -14.50 -16.98 8.83
N THR A 14 -13.86 -17.51 7.80
CA THR A 14 -13.90 -18.94 7.43
C THR A 14 -12.79 -19.77 8.09
N GLY A 15 -11.74 -19.10 8.60
CA GLY A 15 -10.52 -19.71 9.13
C GLY A 15 -9.40 -19.83 8.10
N LEU A 16 -9.68 -19.62 6.81
CA LEU A 16 -8.66 -19.68 5.75
C LEU A 16 -7.82 -18.40 5.66
N GLU A 17 -8.25 -17.31 6.29
CA GLU A 17 -7.67 -15.98 6.14
C GLU A 17 -6.19 -15.94 6.52
N ARG A 18 -5.81 -16.70 7.56
CA ARG A 18 -4.43 -16.81 8.02
C ARG A 18 -3.56 -17.56 7.02
N GLN A 19 -4.06 -18.69 6.52
CA GLN A 19 -3.33 -19.50 5.53
C GLN A 19 -3.15 -18.69 4.23
N THR A 20 -4.20 -18.02 3.76
CA THR A 20 -4.14 -17.17 2.57
C THR A 20 -3.13 -16.04 2.74
N ALA A 21 -3.12 -15.34 3.88
CA ALA A 21 -2.16 -14.26 4.13
C ALA A 21 -0.70 -14.76 4.14
N LEU A 22 -0.44 -15.92 4.75
CA LEU A 22 0.89 -16.51 4.80
C LEU A 22 1.36 -17.00 3.41
N ASP A 23 0.53 -17.75 2.70
CA ASP A 23 0.86 -18.34 1.40
C ASP A 23 0.99 -17.29 0.29
N SER A 24 0.27 -16.17 0.43
CA SER A 24 0.39 -15.04 -0.51
C SER A 24 1.77 -14.38 -0.51
N ARG A 25 2.57 -14.58 0.54
CA ARG A 25 3.87 -13.91 0.78
C ARG A 25 3.81 -12.38 0.77
N VAL A 26 2.63 -11.81 0.98
CA VAL A 26 2.44 -10.35 1.07
C VAL A 26 3.03 -9.81 2.38
N SER A 27 2.92 -10.60 3.47
CA SER A 27 3.54 -10.32 4.76
C SER A 27 4.98 -10.83 4.83
N VAL A 28 5.81 -10.16 5.64
CA VAL A 28 7.19 -10.58 5.89
C VAL A 28 7.21 -11.55 7.07
N ILE A 29 7.79 -12.72 6.85
CA ILE A 29 7.87 -13.82 7.83
C ILE A 29 9.33 -14.03 8.24
N ALA A 30 9.56 -14.35 9.50
CA ALA A 30 10.88 -14.68 10.02
C ALA A 30 11.33 -16.07 9.54
N GLU A 31 12.37 -16.12 8.70
CA GLU A 31 12.97 -17.38 8.26
C GLU A 31 13.78 -18.08 9.36
N ARG A 32 14.25 -17.30 10.34
CA ARG A 32 15.07 -17.75 11.47
C ARG A 32 14.55 -17.15 12.77
N GLU A 33 14.76 -17.86 13.87
CA GLU A 33 14.52 -17.32 15.20
C GLU A 33 15.62 -16.31 15.59
N GLY A 34 15.29 -15.40 16.50
CA GLY A 34 16.23 -14.36 16.90
C GLY A 34 15.58 -13.26 17.73
N LYS A 35 16.32 -12.17 17.95
CA LYS A 35 15.86 -10.99 18.69
C LYS A 35 15.88 -9.75 17.81
N ILE A 36 14.81 -8.97 17.81
CA ILE A 36 14.74 -7.72 17.05
C ILE A 36 15.71 -6.70 17.65
N ILE A 37 16.66 -6.24 16.86
CA ILE A 37 17.61 -5.19 17.24
C ILE A 37 16.96 -3.82 17.04
N SER A 38 16.32 -3.63 15.89
CA SER A 38 15.56 -2.43 15.53
C SER A 38 14.57 -2.74 14.40
N SER A 39 13.57 -1.88 14.25
CA SER A 39 12.56 -1.94 13.21
C SER A 39 12.22 -0.52 12.78
N ASP A 40 12.31 -0.24 11.49
CA ASP A 40 11.88 1.02 10.88
C ASP A 40 10.98 0.74 9.67
N SER A 41 10.51 1.79 8.98
CA SER A 41 9.60 1.66 7.84
C SER A 41 10.24 1.03 6.60
N HIS A 42 11.56 0.93 6.54
CA HIS A 42 12.31 0.45 5.37
C HIS A 42 12.97 -0.90 5.61
N LYS A 43 13.28 -1.26 6.86
CA LYS A 43 13.91 -2.54 7.21
C LYS A 43 13.69 -2.96 8.66
N ILE A 44 13.87 -4.25 8.89
CA ILE A 44 13.91 -4.88 10.22
C ILE A 44 15.28 -5.51 10.41
N LEU A 45 15.93 -5.22 11.55
CA LEU A 45 17.20 -5.84 11.93
C LEU A 45 16.94 -6.94 12.96
N LEU A 46 17.29 -8.17 12.61
CA LEU A 46 17.13 -9.36 13.45
C LEU A 46 18.50 -9.92 13.84
N SER A 47 18.77 -10.09 15.13
CA SER A 47 19.92 -10.84 15.62
C SER A 47 19.58 -12.33 15.68
N SER A 48 20.27 -13.17 14.92
CA SER A 48 20.05 -14.61 14.85
C SER A 48 21.40 -15.34 14.85
N SER A 49 21.61 -16.25 15.81
CA SER A 49 22.84 -17.05 15.95
C SER A 49 24.14 -16.24 15.89
N GLY A 50 24.17 -15.07 16.55
CA GLY A 50 25.34 -14.19 16.59
C GLY A 50 25.55 -13.33 15.32
N LYS A 51 24.66 -13.42 14.32
CA LYS A 51 24.68 -12.58 13.11
C LYS A 51 23.51 -11.60 13.09
N THR A 52 23.73 -10.43 12.52
CA THR A 52 22.65 -9.46 12.25
C THR A 52 22.15 -9.65 10.83
N ILE A 53 20.85 -9.91 10.69
CA ILE A 53 20.15 -10.07 9.43
C ILE A 53 19.34 -8.81 9.17
N SER A 54 19.55 -8.17 8.02
CA SER A 54 18.78 -7.01 7.59
C SER A 54 17.70 -7.44 6.61
N ILE A 55 16.44 -7.22 6.97
CA ILE A 55 15.28 -7.63 6.19
C ILE A 55 14.64 -6.35 5.61
N PRO A 56 14.77 -6.07 4.31
CA PRO A 56 14.16 -4.89 3.70
C PRO A 56 12.64 -5.03 3.63
N LEU A 57 11.95 -3.91 3.81
CA LEU A 57 10.50 -3.79 3.68
C LEU A 57 10.16 -3.03 2.39
N VAL A 58 9.05 -3.44 1.77
CA VAL A 58 8.50 -2.74 0.63
C VAL A 58 7.71 -1.52 1.10
N ALA A 59 8.12 -0.31 0.71
CA ALA A 59 7.41 0.92 1.02
C ALA A 59 6.85 1.58 -0.26
N HIS A 60 5.54 1.84 -0.28
CA HIS A 60 4.84 2.61 -1.33
C HIS A 60 5.13 2.15 -2.77
N ARG A 61 5.27 0.84 -2.98
CA ARG A 61 5.57 0.28 -4.29
C ARG A 61 4.29 0.13 -5.10
N ARG A 62 4.33 0.48 -6.38
CA ARG A 62 3.24 0.26 -7.32
C ARG A 62 3.07 -1.23 -7.65
N SER A 63 1.83 -1.72 -7.64
CA SER A 63 1.46 -3.02 -8.21
C SER A 63 1.07 -2.92 -9.69
N ASN A 64 0.94 -4.06 -10.37
CA ASN A 64 0.49 -4.12 -11.77
C ASN A 64 -0.90 -3.51 -11.98
N LYS A 65 -1.77 -3.57 -10.95
CA LYS A 65 -3.12 -2.97 -10.96
C LYS A 65 -3.15 -1.57 -10.34
N ASN A 66 -2.02 -0.88 -10.28
CA ASN A 66 -1.88 0.47 -9.75
C ASN A 66 -2.28 0.64 -8.28
N THR A 67 -2.31 -0.45 -7.49
CA THR A 67 -2.53 -0.37 -6.03
C THR A 67 -1.21 -0.17 -5.31
N CYS A 68 -1.26 0.37 -4.09
CA CYS A 68 -0.10 0.55 -3.23
C CYS A 68 0.25 -0.75 -2.49
N MET A 69 1.47 -1.24 -2.69
CA MET A 69 2.10 -2.30 -1.89
C MET A 69 2.99 -1.64 -0.84
N HIS A 70 2.64 -1.82 0.42
CA HIS A 70 3.38 -1.26 1.55
C HIS A 70 3.37 -2.25 2.71
N GLN A 71 4.55 -2.51 3.28
CA GLN A 71 4.76 -3.42 4.39
C GLN A 71 5.02 -2.62 5.67
N LYS A 72 4.22 -2.87 6.72
CA LYS A 72 4.30 -2.18 8.00
C LYS A 72 4.91 -3.12 9.05
N PRO A 73 6.06 -2.79 9.66
CA PRO A 73 6.62 -3.60 10.73
C PRO A 73 5.67 -3.67 11.93
N ARG A 74 5.53 -4.84 12.55
CA ARG A 74 4.68 -5.07 13.74
C ARG A 74 5.45 -5.54 14.96
N VAL A 75 6.78 -5.60 14.86
CA VAL A 75 7.65 -6.15 15.90
C VAL A 75 8.42 -5.03 16.59
N PRO A 76 8.23 -4.82 17.90
CA PRO A 76 9.01 -3.83 18.64
C PRO A 76 10.45 -4.31 18.86
N ARG A 77 11.34 -3.34 19.10
CA ARG A 77 12.72 -3.59 19.51
C ARG A 77 12.79 -4.51 20.73
N GLY A 78 13.74 -5.44 20.72
CA GLY A 78 13.99 -6.37 21.81
C GLY A 78 13.08 -7.59 21.85
N LYS A 79 12.06 -7.68 21.00
CA LYS A 79 11.17 -8.84 20.94
C LYS A 79 11.91 -10.08 20.40
N SER A 80 11.76 -11.20 21.09
CA SER A 80 12.19 -12.51 20.60
C SER A 80 11.19 -13.05 19.58
N ILE A 81 11.70 -13.53 18.46
CA ILE A 81 10.95 -14.00 17.31
C ILE A 81 11.28 -15.45 17.04
N LYS A 82 10.25 -16.25 16.76
CA LYS A 82 10.40 -17.63 16.30
C LYS A 82 10.36 -17.70 14.78
N LYS A 83 10.97 -18.74 14.21
CA LYS A 83 10.80 -19.06 12.79
C LYS A 83 9.31 -19.20 12.45
N GLY A 84 8.89 -18.62 11.32
CA GLY A 84 7.51 -18.62 10.85
C GLY A 84 6.64 -17.50 11.44
N GLN A 85 7.14 -16.69 12.37
CA GLN A 85 6.40 -15.56 12.91
C GLN A 85 6.43 -14.36 11.97
N ILE A 86 5.32 -13.61 11.91
CA ILE A 86 5.20 -12.42 11.07
C ILE A 86 5.98 -11.26 11.70
N LEU A 87 6.81 -10.63 10.87
CA LEU A 87 7.64 -9.48 11.19
C LEU A 87 6.99 -8.16 10.74
N ALA A 88 6.40 -8.17 9.54
CA ALA A 88 5.69 -7.03 8.97
C ALA A 88 4.43 -7.50 8.25
N GLU A 89 3.35 -6.73 8.41
CA GLU A 89 2.12 -6.90 7.65
C GLU A 89 2.29 -6.31 6.26
N GLY A 90 1.77 -6.97 5.24
CA GLY A 90 1.69 -6.38 3.91
C GLY A 90 0.35 -5.72 3.63
N ALA A 91 0.13 -5.38 2.37
CA ALA A 91 -1.12 -4.80 1.90
C ALA A 91 -2.30 -5.76 2.17
N ALA A 92 -3.41 -5.22 2.69
CA ALA A 92 -4.62 -5.97 3.01
C ALA A 92 -4.41 -7.17 3.96
N THR A 93 -3.52 -7.01 4.94
CA THR A 93 -3.33 -7.99 6.03
C THR A 93 -3.32 -7.29 7.38
N VAL A 94 -3.93 -7.92 8.38
CA VAL A 94 -3.95 -7.45 9.78
C VAL A 94 -3.76 -8.64 10.68
N GLY A 95 -2.86 -8.56 11.66
CA GLY A 95 -2.58 -9.63 12.61
C GLY A 95 -2.29 -10.99 11.98
N GLY A 96 -1.69 -11.00 10.78
CA GLY A 96 -1.38 -12.21 10.03
C GLY A 96 -2.52 -12.91 9.31
N GLU A 97 -3.67 -12.24 9.21
CA GLU A 97 -4.82 -12.70 8.45
C GLU A 97 -5.11 -11.75 7.30
N LEU A 98 -5.75 -12.30 6.28
CA LEU A 98 -6.29 -11.55 5.16
C LEU A 98 -7.35 -10.55 5.65
N ALA A 99 -7.21 -9.30 5.26
CA ALA A 99 -8.05 -8.19 5.69
C ALA A 99 -8.36 -7.30 4.47
N LEU A 100 -9.37 -7.68 3.69
CA LEU A 100 -9.68 -7.04 2.41
C LEU A 100 -10.58 -5.79 2.53
N GLY A 101 -11.08 -5.49 3.72
CA GLY A 101 -12.08 -4.46 3.93
C GLY A 101 -12.15 -3.94 5.36
N LYS A 102 -13.36 -3.53 5.74
CA LYS A 102 -13.71 -2.97 7.05
C LYS A 102 -15.01 -3.58 7.53
N ASN A 103 -15.12 -3.76 8.85
CA ASN A 103 -16.40 -4.08 9.47
C ASN A 103 -17.16 -2.77 9.67
N VAL A 104 -18.43 -2.75 9.27
CA VAL A 104 -19.31 -1.59 9.42
C VAL A 104 -20.65 -2.03 9.98
N LEU A 105 -21.30 -1.14 10.72
CA LEU A 105 -22.68 -1.34 11.15
C LEU A 105 -23.60 -1.18 9.96
N VAL A 106 -24.50 -2.15 9.77
CA VAL A 106 -25.45 -2.17 8.65
C VAL A 106 -26.86 -2.21 9.22
N ALA A 107 -27.74 -1.34 8.69
CA ALA A 107 -29.18 -1.44 8.89
C ALA A 107 -29.81 -2.01 7.61
N TYR A 108 -30.61 -3.06 7.76
CA TYR A 108 -31.31 -3.69 6.65
C TYR A 108 -32.78 -3.25 6.65
N MET A 109 -33.08 -2.19 5.92
CA MET A 109 -34.43 -1.65 5.77
C MET A 109 -34.55 -0.78 4.52
N PRO A 110 -35.74 -0.65 3.90
CA PRO A 110 -35.99 0.32 2.84
C PRO A 110 -35.76 1.75 3.36
N TRP A 111 -35.16 2.62 2.54
CA TRP A 111 -34.92 4.02 2.89
C TRP A 111 -35.27 4.94 1.72
N GLU A 112 -36.49 5.49 1.74
CA GLU A 112 -36.99 6.53 0.82
C GLU A 112 -36.70 6.28 -0.68
N GLY A 113 -36.59 5.00 -1.08
CA GLY A 113 -36.26 4.61 -2.46
C GLY A 113 -34.79 4.77 -2.86
N TYR A 114 -33.92 5.32 -2.00
CA TYR A 114 -32.49 5.48 -2.30
C TYR A 114 -31.74 4.13 -2.37
N ASN A 115 -32.23 3.10 -1.68
CA ASN A 115 -31.72 1.73 -1.77
C ASN A 115 -32.57 0.84 -2.67
N PHE A 116 -33.15 1.39 -3.73
CA PHE A 116 -33.89 0.62 -4.72
C PHE A 116 -32.97 -0.35 -5.46
N GLU A 117 -33.46 -1.57 -5.72
CA GLU A 117 -32.71 -2.68 -6.31
C GLU A 117 -31.37 -2.95 -5.60
N ASP A 118 -30.24 -2.70 -6.27
CA ASP A 118 -28.89 -3.00 -5.80
C ASP A 118 -28.17 -1.76 -5.23
N ALA A 119 -28.86 -0.63 -5.10
CA ALA A 119 -28.26 0.60 -4.57
C ALA A 119 -28.00 0.50 -3.06
N VAL A 120 -26.84 0.99 -2.62
CA VAL A 120 -26.41 0.99 -1.22
C VAL A 120 -26.25 2.42 -0.74
N LEU A 121 -26.93 2.78 0.35
CA LEU A 121 -26.69 4.03 1.05
C LEU A 121 -25.52 3.87 1.99
N ILE A 122 -24.67 4.89 2.01
CA ILE A 122 -23.55 4.98 2.93
C ILE A 122 -23.72 6.22 3.81
N SER A 123 -23.28 6.10 5.05
CA SER A 123 -23.11 7.26 5.91
C SER A 123 -21.90 8.06 5.45
N GLU A 124 -22.00 9.38 5.44
CA GLU A 124 -20.89 10.29 5.15
C GLU A 124 -19.70 10.08 6.11
N ARG A 125 -19.95 9.52 7.30
CA ARG A 125 -18.91 9.10 8.25
C ARG A 125 -17.87 8.19 7.60
N LEU A 126 -18.28 7.33 6.66
CA LEU A 126 -17.36 6.42 5.95
C LEU A 126 -16.30 7.19 5.14
N VAL A 127 -16.64 8.40 4.68
CA VAL A 127 -15.72 9.32 3.98
C VAL A 127 -14.90 10.11 4.97
N TYR A 128 -15.53 10.77 5.94
CA TYR A 128 -14.83 11.64 6.90
C TYR A 128 -13.81 10.91 7.79
N GLU A 129 -14.02 9.61 8.05
CA GLU A 129 -13.10 8.79 8.86
C GLU A 129 -12.14 7.92 8.03
N ASP A 130 -12.07 8.13 6.71
CA ASP A 130 -11.18 7.38 5.81
C ASP A 130 -11.34 5.84 5.88
N ILE A 131 -12.57 5.35 6.10
CA ILE A 131 -12.83 3.92 6.36
C ILE A 131 -12.53 3.08 5.11
N TYR A 132 -13.02 3.50 3.95
CA TYR A 132 -12.81 2.82 2.66
C TYR A 132 -11.77 3.49 1.77
N THR A 133 -10.89 4.33 2.34
CA THR A 133 -9.84 5.03 1.58
C THR A 133 -8.74 4.07 1.15
N SER A 134 -8.32 4.14 -0.13
CA SER A 134 -7.23 3.36 -0.72
C SER A 134 -6.21 4.25 -1.45
N PHE A 135 -4.99 3.76 -1.61
CA PHE A 135 -3.94 4.46 -2.35
C PHE A 135 -3.70 3.81 -3.71
N HIS A 136 -3.68 4.64 -4.75
CA HIS A 136 -3.39 4.23 -6.12
C HIS A 136 -2.18 4.97 -6.67
N ILE A 137 -1.25 4.23 -7.26
CA ILE A 137 -0.02 4.76 -7.83
C ILE A 137 -0.04 4.52 -9.33
N ARG A 138 -0.09 5.60 -10.11
CA ARG A 138 -0.01 5.57 -11.57
C ARG A 138 1.40 5.95 -12.01
N LYS A 139 1.91 5.24 -13.02
CA LYS A 139 3.19 5.53 -13.64
C LYS A 139 2.90 6.16 -14.99
N TYR A 140 3.39 7.38 -15.19
CA TYR A 140 3.37 8.08 -16.47
C TYR A 140 4.79 8.07 -16.99
N GLU A 141 4.98 7.57 -18.21
CA GLU A 141 6.29 7.51 -18.86
C GLU A 141 6.23 8.28 -20.16
N ILE A 142 7.24 9.11 -20.39
CA ILE A 142 7.48 9.79 -21.64
C ILE A 142 8.91 9.46 -22.07
N GLN A 143 9.09 9.19 -23.35
CA GLN A 143 10.39 8.97 -23.96
C GLN A 143 10.60 10.08 -24.98
N THR A 144 11.84 10.53 -25.09
CA THR A 144 12.26 11.49 -26.11
C THR A 144 13.03 10.75 -27.19
N ASP A 145 12.63 10.93 -28.43
CA ASP A 145 13.28 10.30 -29.57
C ASP A 145 14.02 11.31 -30.47
N THR A 146 14.90 10.79 -31.32
CA THR A 146 15.54 11.59 -32.36
C THR A 146 14.62 11.59 -33.58
N THR A 147 14.15 12.78 -33.98
CA THR A 147 13.28 12.89 -35.15
C THR A 147 14.06 12.69 -36.45
N SER A 148 13.37 12.25 -37.50
CA SER A 148 13.95 12.07 -38.85
C SER A 148 14.53 13.37 -39.43
N GLN A 149 14.12 14.52 -38.89
CA GLN A 149 14.60 15.86 -39.26
C GLN A 149 15.89 16.26 -38.50
N GLY A 150 16.51 15.35 -37.74
CA GLY A 150 17.81 15.54 -37.11
C GLY A 150 17.78 16.37 -35.82
N SER A 151 16.61 16.77 -35.35
CA SER A 151 16.46 17.42 -34.04
C SER A 151 16.07 16.39 -32.99
N ALA A 152 16.88 16.31 -31.92
CA ALA A 152 16.56 15.51 -30.75
C ALA A 152 15.48 16.23 -29.93
N GLU A 153 14.43 15.51 -29.54
CA GLU A 153 13.47 16.01 -28.57
C GLU A 153 14.17 16.31 -27.25
N LYS A 154 13.77 17.40 -26.58
CA LYS A 154 14.40 17.87 -25.35
C LYS A 154 13.35 18.02 -24.27
N ILE A 155 13.61 17.41 -23.11
CA ILE A 155 12.87 17.69 -21.87
C ILE A 155 13.39 19.04 -21.37
N THR A 156 12.50 20.04 -21.29
CA THR A 156 12.85 21.40 -20.86
C THR A 156 11.65 22.11 -20.25
N LYS A 157 11.91 23.06 -19.34
CA LYS A 157 10.90 23.98 -18.81
C LYS A 157 10.50 25.07 -19.82
N GLN A 158 11.29 25.27 -20.88
CA GLN A 158 11.04 26.27 -21.92
C GLN A 158 9.97 25.80 -22.92
N ILE A 159 8.71 25.91 -22.53
CA ILE A 159 7.57 25.50 -23.36
C ILE A 159 7.05 26.73 -24.12
N PRO A 160 7.07 26.74 -25.47
CA PRO A 160 6.60 27.88 -26.25
C PRO A 160 5.09 28.08 -26.09
N HIS A 161 4.65 29.33 -26.15
CA HIS A 161 3.23 29.72 -26.06
C HIS A 161 2.52 29.34 -24.75
N LEU A 162 3.27 29.05 -23.68
CA LEU A 162 2.71 28.73 -22.37
C LEU A 162 3.01 29.84 -21.34
N GLU A 163 2.01 30.21 -20.54
CA GLU A 163 2.17 31.19 -19.47
C GLU A 163 2.97 30.63 -18.28
N GLU A 164 3.79 31.48 -17.64
CA GLU A 164 4.69 31.09 -16.56
C GLU A 164 3.97 30.48 -15.35
N HIS A 165 2.75 30.93 -15.06
CA HIS A 165 1.96 30.43 -13.93
C HIS A 165 1.61 28.94 -14.07
N LEU A 166 1.55 28.40 -15.30
CA LEU A 166 1.31 26.97 -15.56
C LEU A 166 2.58 26.12 -15.35
N LEU A 167 3.76 26.73 -15.47
CA LEU A 167 5.06 26.10 -15.28
C LEU A 167 5.51 26.08 -13.81
N ARG A 168 4.69 26.57 -12.88
CA ARG A 168 5.04 26.72 -11.46
C ARG A 168 5.40 25.42 -10.76
N ASN A 169 4.84 24.31 -11.22
CA ASN A 169 5.11 22.98 -10.67
C ASN A 169 6.31 22.30 -11.33
N LEU A 170 6.94 22.89 -12.35
CA LEU A 170 8.11 22.29 -13.03
C LEU A 170 9.42 22.78 -12.41
N ASP A 171 10.33 21.84 -12.18
CA ASP A 171 11.72 22.07 -11.86
C ASP A 171 12.49 22.70 -13.04
N ARG A 172 13.76 23.04 -12.81
CA ARG A 172 14.64 23.64 -13.84
C ARG A 172 14.81 22.79 -15.10
N ASN A 173 14.55 21.48 -15.04
CA ASN A 173 14.68 20.56 -16.16
C ASN A 173 13.35 20.34 -16.89
N GLY A 174 12.23 20.84 -16.37
CA GLY A 174 10.90 20.58 -16.94
C GLY A 174 10.21 19.34 -16.38
N ILE A 175 10.59 18.89 -15.18
CA ILE A 175 9.99 17.75 -14.46
C ILE A 175 9.16 18.28 -13.30
N VAL A 176 7.98 17.69 -13.05
CA VAL A 176 7.08 18.05 -11.92
C VAL A 176 7.70 17.70 -10.56
#